data_AF-A0A1E5XJ75-F1
#
_entry.id   AF-A0A1E5XJ75-F1
#
_cell.length_a   1.000
_cell.length_b   1.000
_cell.length_c   1.000
_cell.angle_alpha   90.00
_cell.angle_beta   90.00
_cell.angle_gamma   90.00
#
_symmetry.space_group_name_H-M   'P 1'
#
loop_
_entity.id
_entity.type
_entity.pdbx_description
1 polymer ?
#
loop_
_entity_poly.entity_id
_entity_poly.type
_entity_poly.pdbx_seq_one_letter_code
_entity_poly.pdbx_strand_id
1 'polypeptide(L)'
;MRTVLQTLMLQPGTGKAFELLAGQILRIEQVEGGQCVDFNAFNLHDYKEFMHCGRTRTVHGFNPTEGAFLWSQPPRERALLYILKDTVKRNDVLFPRCSAYLYESAYGFHDHTNCHDIQSEAQREYGLTPDDVHDSFNFFMNTEVGADGRAAITRQSSRAGDHVDLLALTDVLAVPNVCGADIMRTSNFSLKPIRLTVFEATESDLASVPPTPVLRSQRTPQDFRQPVIKADRELYRDPSYAPAFTNVPIRIEELVVTLTEEEALLFDAARQPLYGNDDGAALRDMLFTWWEERYLGASAGAPAITR
;
A
#
# COMPACT_ATOMS: atom_id res chain seq x y z
N MET A 1 -6.82 -14.94 -22.88
CA MET A 1 -7.41 -14.62 -21.56
C MET A 1 -6.43 -15.12 -20.51
N ARG A 2 -6.21 -14.38 -19.42
CA ARG A 2 -5.27 -14.80 -18.36
C ARG A 2 -5.84 -15.99 -17.59
N THR A 3 -4.99 -16.93 -17.19
CA THR A 3 -5.37 -18.08 -16.34
C THR A 3 -5.25 -17.68 -14.87
N VAL A 4 -6.29 -17.91 -14.06
CA VAL A 4 -6.23 -17.67 -12.61
C VAL A 4 -5.48 -18.80 -11.92
N LEU A 5 -4.47 -18.45 -11.12
CA LEU A 5 -3.69 -19.40 -10.31
C LEU A 5 -4.15 -19.42 -8.85
N GLN A 6 -4.49 -18.26 -8.29
CA GLN A 6 -4.92 -18.12 -6.90
C GLN A 6 -5.79 -16.87 -6.72
N THR A 7 -6.76 -16.93 -5.80
CA THR A 7 -7.50 -15.76 -5.32
C THR A 7 -7.55 -15.79 -3.80
N LEU A 8 -7.35 -14.65 -3.16
CA LEU A 8 -7.47 -14.48 -1.70
C LEU A 8 -8.10 -13.13 -1.35
N MET A 9 -8.71 -13.06 -0.17
CA MET A 9 -9.29 -11.84 0.38
C MET A 9 -8.47 -11.38 1.58
N LEU A 10 -7.89 -10.18 1.52
CA LEU A 10 -7.28 -9.55 2.68
C LEU A 10 -8.34 -8.74 3.43
N GLN A 11 -8.42 -8.96 4.74
CA GLN A 11 -9.31 -8.22 5.63
C GLN A 11 -8.61 -6.96 6.15
N PRO A 12 -9.36 -5.95 6.62
CA PRO A 12 -8.82 -4.82 7.37
C PRO A 12 -7.77 -5.21 8.41
N GLY A 13 -6.63 -4.50 8.41
CA GLY A 13 -5.51 -4.75 9.33
C GLY A 13 -4.68 -6.00 9.00
N THR A 14 -4.90 -6.68 7.87
CA THR A 14 -4.14 -7.89 7.50
C THR A 14 -3.27 -7.68 6.26
N GLY A 15 -2.26 -8.53 6.13
CA GLY A 15 -1.38 -8.60 4.97
C GLY A 15 -1.06 -10.05 4.60
N LYS A 16 -0.37 -10.25 3.48
CA LYS A 16 0.08 -11.57 3.07
C LYS A 16 1.36 -11.48 2.27
N ALA A 17 2.37 -12.24 2.69
CA ALA A 17 3.52 -12.52 1.83
C ALA A 17 3.23 -13.76 0.98
N PHE A 18 3.56 -13.69 -0.31
CA PHE A 18 3.49 -14.85 -1.20
C PHE A 18 4.44 -14.70 -2.39
N GLU A 19 4.85 -15.85 -2.91
CA GLU A 19 5.68 -15.96 -4.10
C GLU A 19 4.90 -15.52 -5.34
N LEU A 20 5.47 -14.59 -6.10
CA LEU A 20 5.01 -14.18 -7.41
C LEU A 20 6.15 -14.43 -8.40
N LEU A 21 6.05 -15.51 -9.17
CA LEU A 21 7.10 -15.95 -10.08
C LEU A 21 7.16 -15.07 -11.33
N ALA A 22 8.32 -14.99 -11.97
CA ALA A 22 8.50 -14.26 -13.22
C ALA A 22 7.46 -14.71 -14.27
N GLY A 23 6.80 -13.76 -14.91
CA GLY A 23 5.69 -14.03 -15.84
C GLY A 23 4.33 -14.27 -15.17
N GLN A 24 4.22 -14.13 -13.85
CA GLN A 24 2.92 -14.07 -13.17
C GLN A 24 2.48 -12.63 -12.93
N ILE A 25 1.17 -12.43 -12.82
CA ILE A 25 0.54 -11.14 -12.59
C ILE A 25 -0.19 -11.17 -11.26
N LEU A 26 0.11 -10.21 -10.38
CA LEU A 26 -0.69 -9.92 -9.19
C LEU A 26 -1.68 -8.79 -9.50
N ARG A 27 -2.97 -9.11 -9.46
CA ARG A 27 -4.04 -8.12 -9.40
C ARG A 27 -4.35 -7.77 -7.95
N ILE A 28 -4.32 -6.48 -7.65
CA ILE A 28 -4.81 -5.89 -6.41
C ILE A 28 -6.12 -5.16 -6.76
N GLU A 29 -7.26 -5.61 -6.21
CA GLU A 29 -8.58 -5.15 -6.60
C GLU A 29 -9.40 -4.65 -5.41
N GLN A 30 -10.04 -3.50 -5.60
CA GLN A 30 -10.99 -2.90 -4.67
C GLN A 30 -12.28 -3.71 -4.61
N VAL A 31 -12.64 -4.20 -3.42
CA VAL A 31 -13.93 -4.88 -3.23
C VAL A 31 -15.06 -3.85 -3.18
N GLU A 32 -14.88 -2.81 -2.38
CA GLU A 32 -15.87 -1.75 -2.17
C GLU A 32 -15.40 -0.40 -2.76
N GLY A 33 -14.08 -0.18 -2.86
CA GLY A 33 -13.47 1.10 -3.22
C GLY A 33 -12.97 1.85 -1.98
N GLY A 34 -12.16 2.89 -2.17
CA GLY A 34 -11.78 3.74 -1.04
C GLY A 34 -10.76 3.13 -0.08
N GLN A 35 -9.98 2.13 -0.47
CA GLN A 35 -8.98 1.47 0.40
C GLN A 35 -7.56 1.59 -0.16
N CYS A 36 -6.62 2.05 0.65
CA CYS A 36 -5.19 2.06 0.32
C CYS A 36 -4.55 0.68 0.57
N VAL A 37 -3.59 0.31 -0.28
CA VAL A 37 -2.78 -0.91 -0.11
C VAL A 37 -1.31 -0.53 -0.08
N ASP A 38 -0.67 -0.78 1.05
CA ASP A 38 0.79 -0.70 1.17
C ASP A 38 1.40 -1.97 0.57
N PHE A 39 2.57 -1.84 -0.04
CA PHE A 39 3.22 -2.94 -0.73
C PHE A 39 4.74 -2.91 -0.57
N ASN A 40 5.33 -4.06 -0.25
CA ASN A 40 6.75 -4.32 -0.44
C ASN A 40 6.95 -5.50 -1.40
N ALA A 41 8.15 -5.54 -1.99
CA ALA A 41 8.59 -6.65 -2.81
C ALA A 41 10.09 -6.88 -2.64
N PHE A 42 10.45 -8.15 -2.45
CA PHE A 42 11.83 -8.62 -2.35
C PHE A 42 12.10 -9.53 -3.55
N ASN A 43 13.33 -9.57 -4.05
CA ASN A 43 13.74 -10.68 -4.90
C ASN A 43 13.66 -11.97 -4.07
N LEU A 44 12.96 -12.98 -4.59
CA LEU A 44 12.73 -14.23 -3.87
C LEU A 44 14.03 -14.98 -3.54
N HIS A 45 15.06 -14.81 -4.38
CA HIS A 45 16.34 -15.52 -4.29
C HIS A 45 17.45 -14.67 -3.64
N ASP A 46 17.16 -13.42 -3.28
CA ASP A 46 18.03 -12.57 -2.46
C ASP A 46 17.21 -11.43 -1.85
N TYR A 47 16.78 -11.59 -0.61
CA TYR A 47 15.98 -10.58 0.07
C TYR A 47 16.72 -9.23 0.29
N LYS A 48 18.05 -9.17 0.15
CA LYS A 48 18.79 -7.90 0.17
C LYS A 48 18.62 -7.11 -1.13
N GLU A 49 18.07 -7.71 -2.18
CA GLU A 49 17.49 -6.97 -3.29
C GLU A 49 16.00 -6.77 -3.05
N PHE A 50 15.59 -5.53 -2.77
CA PHE A 50 14.18 -5.20 -2.59
C PHE A 50 13.82 -3.92 -3.32
N MET A 51 12.51 -3.70 -3.45
CA MET A 51 11.92 -2.56 -4.15
C MET A 51 12.34 -1.23 -3.52
N HIS A 52 12.70 -0.26 -4.35
CA HIS A 52 13.23 1.03 -3.94
C HIS A 52 12.36 2.18 -4.45
N CYS A 53 11.46 2.67 -3.58
CA CYS A 53 10.57 3.80 -3.89
C CYS A 53 11.34 5.03 -4.38
N GLY A 54 12.52 5.31 -3.84
CA GLY A 54 13.36 6.43 -4.29
C GLY A 54 13.73 6.35 -5.78
N ARG A 55 14.18 5.18 -6.25
CA ARG A 55 14.52 4.99 -7.68
C ARG A 55 13.27 5.02 -8.56
N THR A 56 12.22 4.32 -8.15
CA THR A 56 10.92 4.35 -8.84
C THR A 56 10.40 5.77 -8.99
N ARG A 57 10.48 6.57 -7.92
CA ARG A 57 10.08 7.98 -7.90
C ARG A 57 10.87 8.85 -8.87
N THR A 58 12.19 8.68 -8.93
CA THR A 58 13.03 9.45 -9.86
C THR A 58 12.71 9.16 -11.32
N VAL A 59 12.33 7.92 -11.64
CA VAL A 59 12.06 7.49 -13.03
C VAL A 59 10.60 7.76 -13.44
N HIS A 60 9.64 7.56 -12.53
CA HIS A 60 8.21 7.56 -12.84
C HIS A 60 7.40 8.66 -12.14
N GLY A 61 8.07 9.57 -11.42
CA GLY A 61 7.42 10.65 -10.68
C GLY A 61 6.83 10.19 -9.35
N PHE A 62 6.07 11.08 -8.71
CA PHE A 62 5.51 10.86 -7.38
C PHE A 62 4.31 9.89 -7.35
N ASN A 63 3.62 9.76 -8.48
CA ASN A 63 2.46 8.88 -8.62
C ASN A 63 2.63 7.92 -9.81
N PRO A 64 3.50 6.91 -9.72
CA PRO A 64 3.70 5.93 -10.79
C PRO A 64 2.39 5.20 -11.13
N THR A 65 2.16 4.89 -12.40
CA THR A 65 0.92 4.25 -12.90
C THR A 65 1.21 3.29 -14.06
N GLU A 66 0.20 2.86 -14.82
CA GLU A 66 0.32 2.02 -16.03
C GLU A 66 1.54 2.43 -16.87
N GLY A 67 2.44 1.47 -17.12
CA GLY A 67 3.71 1.70 -17.80
C GLY A 67 4.92 1.96 -16.89
N ALA A 68 4.74 2.06 -15.58
CA ALA A 68 5.85 2.23 -14.63
C ALA A 68 6.50 0.90 -14.22
N PHE A 69 7.80 0.96 -13.98
CA PHE A 69 8.57 -0.12 -13.35
C PHE A 69 8.75 0.17 -11.87
N LEU A 70 8.66 -0.88 -11.05
CA LEU A 70 9.10 -0.86 -9.66
C LEU A 70 10.54 -1.38 -9.62
N TRP A 71 11.49 -0.49 -9.32
CA TRP A 71 12.92 -0.75 -9.38
C TRP A 71 13.47 -1.32 -8.07
N SER A 72 14.48 -2.18 -8.13
CA SER A 72 15.27 -2.55 -6.95
C SER A 72 16.28 -1.48 -6.57
N GLN A 73 16.76 -1.54 -5.33
CA GLN A 73 17.82 -0.67 -4.83
C GLN A 73 19.21 -0.98 -5.42
N PRO A 74 20.16 -0.03 -5.33
CA PRO A 74 21.58 -0.32 -5.57
C PRO A 74 22.08 -1.47 -4.68
N PRO A 75 23.02 -2.30 -5.16
CA PRO A 75 23.83 -2.08 -6.36
C PRO A 75 23.17 -2.56 -7.67
N ARG A 76 22.05 -3.30 -7.60
CA ARG A 76 21.47 -4.00 -8.75
C ARG A 76 20.64 -3.09 -9.65
N GLU A 77 19.79 -2.24 -9.07
CA GLU A 77 19.00 -1.25 -9.80
C GLU A 77 18.32 -1.79 -11.06
N ARG A 78 17.60 -2.91 -10.95
CA ARG A 78 16.84 -3.51 -12.06
C ARG A 78 15.34 -3.45 -11.79
N ALA A 79 14.54 -3.54 -12.83
CA ALA A 79 13.09 -3.61 -12.67
C ALA A 79 12.68 -4.98 -12.09
N LEU A 80 11.90 -4.95 -11.00
CA LEU A 80 11.35 -6.16 -10.36
C LEU A 80 9.93 -6.44 -10.85
N LEU A 81 9.11 -5.40 -10.93
CA LEU A 81 7.71 -5.47 -11.34
C LEU A 81 7.40 -4.39 -12.38
N TYR A 82 6.35 -4.62 -13.18
CA TYR A 82 5.82 -3.67 -14.15
C TYR A 82 4.32 -3.48 -13.96
N ILE A 83 3.84 -2.24 -13.95
CA ILE A 83 2.41 -1.93 -13.86
C ILE A 83 1.79 -2.08 -15.24
N LEU A 84 1.18 -3.25 -15.50
CA LEU A 84 0.47 -3.55 -16.75
C LEU A 84 -0.82 -2.76 -16.89
N LYS A 85 -1.53 -2.58 -15.77
CA LYS A 85 -2.83 -1.91 -15.73
C LYS A 85 -2.99 -1.18 -14.43
N ASP A 86 -3.55 0.02 -14.50
CA ASP A 86 -4.02 0.78 -13.34
C ASP A 86 -5.28 1.55 -13.76
N THR A 87 -6.42 1.18 -13.19
CA THR A 87 -7.71 1.80 -13.54
C THR A 87 -7.93 3.15 -12.85
N VAL A 88 -7.20 3.43 -11.76
CA VAL A 88 -7.38 4.63 -10.92
C VAL A 88 -6.34 5.70 -11.26
N LYS A 89 -5.13 5.28 -11.65
CA LYS A 89 -4.00 6.14 -12.01
C LYS A 89 -3.58 7.08 -10.89
N ARG A 90 -3.66 6.55 -9.67
CA ARG A 90 -3.26 7.21 -8.44
C ARG A 90 -2.62 6.17 -7.54
N ASN A 91 -1.32 6.32 -7.36
CA ASN A 91 -0.51 5.59 -6.40
C ASN A 91 0.48 6.58 -5.79
N ASP A 92 1.15 6.22 -4.71
CA ASP A 92 2.11 7.10 -4.06
C ASP A 92 3.43 6.37 -3.74
N VAL A 93 4.52 7.11 -3.92
CA VAL A 93 5.88 6.73 -3.49
C VAL A 93 6.57 7.88 -2.73
N LEU A 94 5.80 8.83 -2.20
CA LEU A 94 6.30 9.95 -1.39
C LEU A 94 6.17 9.67 0.11
N PHE A 95 4.99 9.24 0.54
CA PHE A 95 4.71 9.04 1.95
C PHE A 95 5.25 7.70 2.42
N PRO A 96 5.81 7.65 3.64
CA PRO A 96 6.18 6.39 4.25
C PRO A 96 4.93 5.62 4.67
N ARG A 97 5.13 4.34 4.98
CA ARG A 97 4.15 3.51 5.68
C ARG A 97 3.82 4.09 7.06
N CYS A 98 2.58 3.95 7.51
CA CYS A 98 2.22 4.31 8.89
C CYS A 98 2.83 3.34 9.91
N SER A 99 2.98 3.81 11.15
CA SER A 99 3.62 3.07 12.25
C SER A 99 2.95 3.38 13.59
N ALA A 100 3.16 2.52 14.59
CA ALA A 100 2.68 2.78 15.95
C ALA A 100 3.18 4.14 16.50
N TYR A 101 4.45 4.48 16.24
CA TYR A 101 5.00 5.79 16.60
C TYR A 101 4.23 6.94 15.97
N LEU A 102 3.87 6.84 14.67
CA LEU A 102 3.07 7.87 14.01
C LEU A 102 1.72 7.99 14.71
N TYR A 103 1.00 6.90 14.95
CA TYR A 103 -0.33 6.96 15.55
C TYR A 103 -0.33 7.54 16.96
N GLU A 104 0.63 7.14 17.80
CA GLU A 104 0.73 7.66 19.16
C GLU A 104 1.17 9.13 19.17
N SER A 105 2.26 9.46 18.48
CA SER A 105 2.82 10.83 18.50
C SER A 105 1.94 11.85 17.77
N ALA A 106 1.25 11.43 16.70
CA ALA A 106 0.40 12.29 15.90
C ALA A 106 -1.02 12.43 16.42
N TYR A 107 -1.58 11.32 16.89
CA TYR A 107 -3.02 11.21 17.07
C TYR A 107 -3.40 10.75 18.49
N GLY A 108 -2.41 10.41 19.34
CA GLY A 108 -2.65 9.91 20.69
C GLY A 108 -3.24 8.50 20.73
N PHE A 109 -3.21 7.77 19.61
CA PHE A 109 -3.73 6.40 19.54
C PHE A 109 -2.64 5.39 19.86
N HIS A 110 -2.65 4.91 21.10
CA HIS A 110 -1.70 3.87 21.54
C HIS A 110 -2.02 2.48 20.94
N ASP A 111 -3.31 2.16 20.83
CA ASP A 111 -3.80 0.91 20.26
C ASP A 111 -4.39 1.17 18.88
N HIS A 112 -3.54 1.08 17.85
CA HIS A 112 -3.95 1.27 16.46
C HIS A 112 -3.24 0.30 15.52
N THR A 113 -3.96 -0.22 14.53
CA THR A 113 -3.35 -1.05 13.47
C THR A 113 -2.53 -0.15 12.52
N ASN A 114 -1.39 -0.62 12.03
CA ASN A 114 -0.51 0.18 11.18
C ASN A 114 0.25 -0.67 10.17
N CYS A 115 0.58 -0.09 9.02
CA CYS A 115 1.20 -0.82 7.92
C CYS A 115 2.56 -1.44 8.31
N HIS A 116 3.38 -0.76 9.12
CA HIS A 116 4.66 -1.32 9.56
C HIS A 116 4.50 -2.66 10.29
N ASP A 117 3.58 -2.76 11.25
CA ASP A 117 3.34 -3.99 12.02
C ASP A 117 2.70 -5.07 11.15
N ILE A 118 1.74 -4.69 10.30
CA ILE A 118 1.07 -5.63 9.40
C ILE A 118 2.07 -6.24 8.41
N GLN A 119 2.95 -5.40 7.85
CA GLN A 119 3.98 -5.81 6.91
C GLN A 119 4.99 -6.74 7.58
N SER A 120 5.44 -6.39 8.78
CA SER A 120 6.36 -7.18 9.60
C SER A 120 5.81 -8.58 9.88
N GLU A 121 4.54 -8.66 10.26
CA GLU A 121 3.88 -9.93 10.53
C GLU A 121 3.66 -10.76 9.26
N ALA A 122 3.24 -10.12 8.16
CA ALA A 122 3.03 -10.81 6.88
C ALA A 122 4.31 -11.44 6.34
N GLN A 123 5.43 -10.70 6.38
CA GLN A 123 6.72 -11.19 5.87
C GLN A 123 7.41 -12.19 6.81
N ARG A 124 6.99 -12.28 8.08
CA ARG A 124 7.48 -13.28 9.05
C ARG A 124 7.25 -14.71 8.56
N GLU A 125 6.23 -14.95 7.74
CA GLU A 125 5.99 -16.24 7.07
C GLU A 125 7.20 -16.74 6.26
N TYR A 126 8.06 -15.83 5.80
CA TYR A 126 9.28 -16.14 5.04
C TYR A 126 10.56 -15.90 5.85
N GLY A 127 10.42 -15.84 7.18
CA GLY A 127 11.54 -15.66 8.09
C GLY A 127 12.19 -14.28 7.99
N LEU A 128 11.52 -13.26 7.45
CA LEU A 128 11.97 -11.86 7.49
C LEU A 128 11.64 -11.21 8.84
N THR A 129 12.34 -10.13 9.16
CA THR A 129 12.20 -9.37 10.42
C THR A 129 11.62 -7.98 10.20
N PRO A 130 11.12 -7.29 11.24
CA PRO A 130 10.64 -5.91 11.11
C PRO A 130 11.66 -4.94 10.47
N ASP A 131 12.96 -5.17 10.69
CA ASP A 131 14.05 -4.38 10.10
C ASP A 131 14.18 -4.54 8.58
N ASP A 132 13.59 -5.59 8.00
CA ASP A 132 13.59 -5.83 6.56
C ASP A 132 12.44 -5.07 5.85
N VAL A 133 11.47 -4.54 6.61
CA VAL A 133 10.41 -3.71 6.04
C VAL A 133 11.02 -2.41 5.48
N HIS A 134 10.77 -2.13 4.21
CA HIS A 134 11.25 -0.93 3.53
C HIS A 134 10.10 0.04 3.19
N ASP A 135 10.42 1.17 2.57
CA ASP A 135 9.41 2.15 2.15
C ASP A 135 8.36 1.48 1.25
N SER A 136 7.09 1.80 1.52
CA SER A 136 5.95 1.23 0.81
C SER A 136 5.73 1.91 -0.52
N PHE A 137 5.32 1.11 -1.51
CA PHE A 137 4.57 1.62 -2.64
C PHE A 137 3.09 1.62 -2.23
N ASN A 138 2.45 2.78 -2.21
CA ASN A 138 1.12 2.95 -1.66
C ASN A 138 0.11 2.93 -2.81
N PHE A 139 -0.40 1.76 -3.17
CA PHE A 139 -1.40 1.62 -4.22
C PHE A 139 -2.71 2.30 -3.82
N PHE A 140 -3.32 2.97 -4.80
CA PHE A 140 -4.57 3.70 -4.66
C PHE A 140 -4.51 4.94 -3.76
N MET A 141 -3.39 5.23 -3.09
CA MET A 141 -3.25 6.42 -2.25
C MET A 141 -3.18 7.68 -3.12
N ASN A 142 -4.10 8.61 -2.89
CA ASN A 142 -4.13 9.89 -3.61
C ASN A 142 -3.27 10.91 -2.87
N THR A 143 -2.20 11.37 -3.52
CA THR A 143 -1.30 12.39 -2.98
C THR A 143 -1.01 13.47 -4.01
N GLU A 144 -0.80 14.68 -3.52
CA GLU A 144 -0.48 15.86 -4.34
C GLU A 144 0.69 16.61 -3.72
N VAL A 145 1.49 17.28 -4.57
CA VAL A 145 2.58 18.16 -4.12
C VAL A 145 2.24 19.59 -4.50
N GLY A 146 2.10 20.45 -3.49
CA GLY A 146 1.84 21.86 -3.64
C GLY A 146 3.03 22.63 -4.23
N ALA A 147 2.78 23.85 -4.70
CA ALA A 147 3.82 24.72 -5.25
C ALA A 147 4.88 25.14 -4.22
N ASP A 148 4.57 25.04 -2.92
CA ASP A 148 5.49 25.25 -1.80
C ASP A 148 6.34 24.01 -1.47
N GLY A 149 6.14 22.91 -2.22
CA GLY A 149 6.85 21.65 -2.05
C GLY A 149 6.28 20.74 -0.96
N ARG A 150 5.15 21.09 -0.33
CA ARG A 150 4.50 20.24 0.67
C ARG A 150 3.62 19.20 0.00
N ALA A 151 3.72 17.96 0.47
CA ALA A 151 2.87 16.87 0.01
C ALA A 151 1.61 16.78 0.90
N ALA A 152 0.44 16.57 0.29
CA ALA A 152 -0.82 16.36 0.98
C ALA A 152 -1.47 15.05 0.55
N ILE A 153 -2.18 14.42 1.49
CA ILE A 153 -3.01 13.25 1.21
C ILE A 153 -4.41 13.77 0.87
N THR A 154 -4.93 13.38 -0.27
CA THR A 154 -6.26 13.78 -0.72
C THR A 154 -7.22 12.60 -0.73
N ARG A 155 -8.51 12.88 -0.91
CA ARG A 155 -9.55 11.85 -0.93
C ARG A 155 -9.25 10.81 -2.01
N GLN A 156 -9.35 9.56 -1.61
CA GLN A 156 -9.19 8.40 -2.47
C GLN A 156 -10.39 8.26 -3.44
N SER A 157 -10.14 7.95 -4.71
CA SER A 157 -11.16 7.97 -5.78
C SER A 157 -11.53 6.61 -6.39
N SER A 158 -10.97 5.51 -5.89
CA SER A 158 -11.24 4.17 -6.41
C SER A 158 -12.61 3.67 -5.96
N ARG A 159 -13.19 2.81 -6.80
CA ARG A 159 -14.52 2.21 -6.66
C ARG A 159 -14.40 0.69 -6.66
N ALA A 160 -15.47 0.00 -6.28
CA ALA A 160 -15.57 -1.45 -6.44
C ALA A 160 -15.17 -1.90 -7.87
N GLY A 161 -14.26 -2.87 -7.96
CA GLY A 161 -13.72 -3.42 -9.21
C GLY A 161 -12.52 -2.66 -9.80
N ASP A 162 -12.18 -1.47 -9.29
CA ASP A 162 -10.93 -0.82 -9.66
C ASP A 162 -9.72 -1.67 -9.22
N HIS A 163 -8.69 -1.72 -10.05
CA HIS A 163 -7.56 -2.61 -9.82
C HIS A 163 -6.25 -2.11 -10.43
N VAL A 164 -5.17 -2.67 -9.90
CA VAL A 164 -3.81 -2.60 -10.46
C VAL A 164 -3.34 -4.02 -10.78
N ASP A 165 -2.76 -4.20 -11.96
CA ASP A 165 -2.12 -5.46 -12.37
C ASP A 165 -0.60 -5.29 -12.43
N LEU A 166 0.11 -6.03 -11.58
CA LEU A 166 1.58 -6.03 -11.48
C LEU A 166 2.15 -7.30 -12.10
N LEU A 167 2.93 -7.18 -13.17
CA LEU A 167 3.67 -8.28 -13.76
C LEU A 167 5.03 -8.42 -13.09
N ALA A 168 5.36 -9.61 -12.61
CA ALA A 168 6.68 -9.96 -12.11
C ALA A 168 7.66 -10.18 -13.27
N LEU A 169 8.78 -9.44 -13.26
CA LEU A 169 9.88 -9.55 -14.24
C LEU A 169 11.00 -10.48 -13.76
N THR A 170 11.01 -10.75 -12.46
CA THR A 170 11.84 -11.73 -11.76
C THR A 170 10.97 -12.37 -10.70
N ASP A 171 11.37 -13.52 -10.15
CA ASP A 171 10.68 -14.08 -9.00
C ASP A 171 10.80 -13.12 -7.81
N VAL A 172 9.66 -12.75 -7.24
CA VAL A 172 9.60 -11.86 -6.08
C VAL A 172 8.77 -12.46 -4.96
N LEU A 173 9.14 -12.12 -3.73
CA LEU A 173 8.23 -12.21 -2.61
C LEU A 173 7.41 -10.91 -2.58
N ALA A 174 6.14 -11.01 -2.98
CA ALA A 174 5.20 -9.89 -2.96
C ALA A 174 4.49 -9.84 -1.62
N VAL A 175 4.41 -8.65 -1.01
CA VAL A 175 3.83 -8.49 0.33
C VAL A 175 2.89 -7.27 0.35
N PRO A 176 1.65 -7.41 -0.18
CA PRO A 176 0.59 -6.42 0.00
C PRO A 176 -0.07 -6.50 1.39
N ASN A 177 -0.48 -5.34 1.91
CA ASN A 177 -1.33 -5.27 3.09
C ASN A 177 -2.44 -4.22 2.96
N VAL A 178 -3.55 -4.46 3.67
CA VAL A 178 -4.65 -3.49 3.79
C VAL A 178 -4.21 -2.40 4.75
N CYS A 179 -4.06 -1.17 4.27
CA CYS A 179 -3.64 -0.04 5.11
C CYS A 179 -4.63 0.18 6.25
N GLY A 180 -4.10 0.32 7.46
CA GLY A 180 -4.88 0.50 8.69
C GLY A 180 -5.43 1.90 8.94
N ALA A 181 -5.20 2.88 8.05
CA ALA A 181 -5.56 4.28 8.28
C ALA A 181 -7.05 4.58 8.07
N ASP A 182 -7.80 4.70 9.18
CA ASP A 182 -9.24 4.99 9.23
C ASP A 182 -9.59 6.39 9.79
N ILE A 183 -8.58 7.15 10.22
CA ILE A 183 -8.70 8.54 10.69
C ILE A 183 -8.19 9.57 9.68
N MET A 184 -7.79 9.12 8.49
CA MET A 184 -7.20 9.92 7.41
C MET A 184 -7.89 9.65 6.08
N ARG A 185 -7.75 10.59 5.13
CA ARG A 185 -8.28 10.44 3.77
C ARG A 185 -7.65 9.31 2.96
N THR A 186 -6.52 8.75 3.41
CA THR A 186 -5.82 7.61 2.79
C THR A 186 -6.75 6.47 2.40
N SER A 187 -7.66 6.08 3.28
CA SER A 187 -8.70 5.08 3.02
C SER A 187 -10.10 5.65 3.25
N ASN A 188 -10.31 6.95 2.99
CA ASN A 188 -11.59 7.63 3.17
C ASN A 188 -12.28 7.32 4.51
N PHE A 189 -11.52 7.36 5.60
CA PHE A 189 -12.00 7.19 6.98
C PHE A 189 -12.72 5.86 7.28
N SER A 190 -12.43 4.79 6.52
CA SER A 190 -13.05 3.48 6.75
C SER A 190 -12.17 2.38 6.14
N LEU A 191 -12.07 1.24 6.80
CA LEU A 191 -11.26 0.12 6.32
C LEU A 191 -12.13 -0.89 5.57
N LYS A 192 -11.70 -1.28 4.37
CA LYS A 192 -12.41 -2.23 3.50
C LYS A 192 -11.47 -3.37 3.08
N PRO A 193 -12.01 -4.57 2.81
CA PRO A 193 -11.21 -5.67 2.29
C PRO A 193 -10.68 -5.41 0.87
N ILE A 194 -9.61 -6.10 0.52
CA ILE A 194 -9.00 -6.09 -0.81
C ILE A 194 -8.94 -7.51 -1.36
N ARG A 195 -9.27 -7.67 -2.63
CA ARG A 195 -9.15 -8.95 -3.34
C ARG A 195 -7.81 -8.99 -4.05
N LEU A 196 -7.05 -10.06 -3.82
CA LEU A 196 -5.85 -10.35 -4.62
C LEU A 196 -6.14 -11.54 -5.54
N THR A 197 -5.71 -11.44 -6.79
CA THR A 197 -5.75 -12.56 -7.73
C THR A 197 -4.41 -12.68 -8.44
N VAL A 198 -3.83 -13.87 -8.40
CA VAL A 198 -2.62 -14.21 -9.15
C VAL A 198 -3.02 -14.88 -10.46
N PHE A 199 -2.42 -14.42 -11.55
CA PHE A 199 -2.62 -14.98 -12.88
C PHE A 199 -1.31 -15.43 -13.51
N GLU A 200 -1.40 -16.38 -14.44
CA GLU A 200 -0.39 -16.58 -15.46
C GLU A 200 -0.52 -15.49 -16.54
N ALA A 201 0.60 -14.82 -16.88
CA ALA A 201 0.61 -13.82 -17.94
C ALA A 201 0.43 -14.47 -19.31
N THR A 202 -0.27 -13.76 -20.20
CA THR A 202 -0.32 -14.17 -21.61
C THR A 202 0.92 -13.71 -22.36
N GLU A 203 1.20 -14.30 -23.53
CA GLU A 203 2.27 -13.81 -24.43
C GLU A 203 2.12 -12.32 -24.76
N SER A 204 0.88 -11.83 -24.90
CA SER A 204 0.62 -10.40 -25.15
C SER A 204 0.93 -9.52 -23.94
N ASP A 205 0.70 -10.00 -22.71
CA ASP A 205 1.07 -9.27 -21.50
C ASP A 205 2.60 -9.12 -21.45
N LEU A 206 3.33 -10.21 -21.67
CA LEU A 206 4.80 -10.23 -21.68
C LEU A 206 5.38 -9.34 -22.78
N ALA A 207 4.82 -9.39 -23.99
CA ALA A 207 5.28 -8.59 -25.13
C ALA A 207 5.00 -7.08 -24.96
N SER A 208 4.11 -6.69 -24.05
CA SER A 208 3.79 -5.29 -23.78
C SER A 208 4.83 -4.58 -22.90
N VAL A 209 5.71 -5.34 -22.25
CA VAL A 209 6.74 -4.78 -21.35
C VAL A 209 7.88 -4.20 -22.19
N PRO A 210 8.22 -2.92 -22.04
CA PRO A 210 9.37 -2.37 -22.74
C PRO A 210 10.67 -2.99 -22.19
N PRO A 211 11.69 -3.20 -23.03
CA PRO A 211 12.96 -3.75 -22.57
C PRO A 211 13.63 -2.78 -21.60
N THR A 212 14.19 -3.32 -20.51
CA THR A 212 15.06 -2.56 -19.61
C THR A 212 16.52 -2.80 -19.98
N PRO A 213 17.36 -1.75 -20.06
CA PRO A 213 18.75 -1.92 -20.47
C PRO A 213 19.56 -2.59 -19.37
N VAL A 214 20.37 -3.58 -19.74
CA VAL A 214 21.46 -4.09 -18.89
C VAL A 214 22.71 -3.30 -19.25
N LEU A 215 23.19 -2.49 -18.30
CA LEU A 215 24.32 -1.59 -18.55
C LEU A 215 25.64 -2.29 -18.20
N ARG A 216 26.70 -2.02 -18.98
CA ARG A 216 28.05 -2.53 -18.70
C ARG A 216 28.58 -2.14 -17.31
N SER A 217 28.10 -1.02 -16.77
CA SER A 217 28.47 -0.50 -15.44
C SER A 217 27.51 -0.91 -14.33
N GLN A 218 26.50 -1.74 -14.61
CA GLN A 218 25.59 -2.26 -13.61
C GLN A 218 26.36 -3.20 -12.68
N ARG A 219 26.16 -3.03 -11.36
CA ARG A 219 26.94 -3.74 -10.35
C ARG A 219 26.08 -4.76 -9.62
N THR A 220 26.76 -5.72 -9.03
CA THR A 220 26.23 -6.74 -8.13
C THR A 220 27.06 -6.73 -6.85
N PRO A 221 26.59 -7.34 -5.74
CA PRO A 221 27.41 -7.45 -4.54
C PRO A 221 28.82 -8.03 -4.80
N GLN A 222 28.97 -8.92 -5.78
CA GLN A 222 30.24 -9.54 -6.17
C GLN A 222 31.30 -8.54 -6.67
N ASP A 223 30.87 -7.35 -7.13
CA ASP A 223 31.77 -6.30 -7.61
C ASP A 223 32.39 -5.44 -6.48
N PHE A 224 32.00 -5.70 -5.22
CA PHE A 224 32.46 -4.93 -4.06
C PHE A 224 33.45 -5.74 -3.20
N ARG A 225 34.30 -5.03 -2.45
CA ARG A 225 35.35 -5.63 -1.59
C ARG A 225 34.80 -6.55 -0.50
N GLN A 226 33.56 -6.32 -0.05
CA GLN A 226 32.86 -7.18 0.88
C GLN A 226 31.56 -7.66 0.22
N PRO A 227 31.60 -8.80 -0.49
CA PRO A 227 30.43 -9.35 -1.18
C PRO A 227 29.63 -10.30 -0.29
N VAL A 228 30.13 -10.66 0.90
CA VAL A 228 29.56 -11.70 1.76
C VAL A 228 28.72 -11.06 2.88
N ILE A 229 27.45 -11.45 2.94
CA ILE A 229 26.58 -11.16 4.09
C ILE A 229 26.98 -12.06 5.26
N LYS A 230 27.02 -11.50 6.47
CA LYS A 230 27.46 -12.25 7.66
C LYS A 230 26.57 -13.45 8.00
N ALA A 231 25.30 -13.37 7.65
CA ALA A 231 24.32 -14.45 7.78
C ALA A 231 23.41 -14.42 6.57
N ASP A 232 23.26 -15.56 5.91
CA ASP A 232 22.31 -15.75 4.83
C ASP A 232 20.94 -16.14 5.38
N ARG A 233 19.89 -15.66 4.72
CA ARG A 233 18.48 -15.96 5.03
C ARG A 233 17.76 -16.15 3.70
N GLU A 234 17.80 -17.39 3.21
CA GLU A 234 16.96 -17.75 2.08
C GLU A 234 15.48 -17.58 2.45
N LEU A 235 14.69 -17.10 1.50
CA LEU A 235 13.25 -16.97 1.69
C LEU A 235 12.61 -18.32 1.42
N TYR A 236 12.21 -19.00 2.49
CA TYR A 236 11.38 -20.20 2.42
C TYR A 236 10.11 -19.97 3.21
N ARG A 237 9.00 -20.48 2.68
CA ARG A 237 7.72 -20.42 3.37
C ARG A 237 7.76 -21.30 4.61
N ASP A 238 7.46 -20.72 5.77
CA ASP A 238 7.29 -21.46 7.01
C ASP A 238 5.93 -22.17 7.02
N PRO A 239 5.88 -23.53 6.94
CA PRO A 239 4.62 -24.26 6.95
C PRO A 239 3.89 -24.19 8.29
N SER A 240 4.57 -23.76 9.36
CA SER A 240 4.00 -23.58 10.70
C SER A 240 3.51 -22.16 10.97
N TYR A 241 3.68 -21.23 10.02
CA TYR A 241 3.24 -19.85 10.17
C TYR A 241 1.74 -19.77 10.43
N ALA A 242 1.39 -19.14 11.56
CA ALA A 242 0.05 -18.69 11.88
C ALA A 242 0.08 -17.17 12.05
N PRO A 243 -0.82 -16.42 11.38
CA PRO A 243 -0.84 -14.96 11.45
C PRO A 243 -1.30 -14.48 12.82
N ALA A 244 -0.60 -13.47 13.35
CA ALA A 244 -0.84 -12.83 14.64
C ALA A 244 -0.75 -11.30 14.51
N PHE A 245 -1.61 -10.71 13.66
CA PHE A 245 -1.62 -9.27 13.40
C PHE A 245 -2.05 -8.47 14.64
N THR A 246 -1.30 -7.40 14.93
CA THR A 246 -1.60 -6.47 16.03
C THR A 246 -2.94 -5.78 15.80
N ASN A 247 -3.79 -5.74 16.84
CA ASN A 247 -5.11 -5.08 16.82
C ASN A 247 -6.10 -5.63 15.79
N VAL A 248 -6.03 -6.94 15.50
CA VAL A 248 -6.89 -7.65 14.53
C VAL A 248 -7.51 -8.90 15.19
N PRO A 249 -8.76 -9.30 14.87
CA PRO A 249 -9.66 -8.70 13.88
C PRO A 249 -10.17 -7.32 14.29
N ILE A 250 -10.29 -6.43 13.32
CA ILE A 250 -10.95 -5.13 13.49
C ILE A 250 -12.42 -5.37 13.84
N ARG A 251 -12.88 -4.78 14.94
CA ARG A 251 -14.27 -4.85 15.38
C ARG A 251 -14.99 -3.57 14.97
N ILE A 252 -16.16 -3.73 14.38
CA ILE A 252 -17.02 -2.62 13.97
C ILE A 252 -18.26 -2.66 14.86
N GLU A 253 -18.58 -1.52 15.48
CA GLU A 253 -19.77 -1.33 16.30
C GLU A 253 -20.58 -0.16 15.70
N GLU A 254 -21.89 -0.35 15.60
CA GLU A 254 -22.80 0.71 15.15
C GLU A 254 -23.14 1.62 16.32
N LEU A 255 -22.86 2.92 16.16
CA LEU A 255 -23.22 3.93 17.13
C LEU A 255 -24.45 4.69 16.64
N VAL A 256 -25.51 4.73 17.46
CA VAL A 256 -26.70 5.49 17.16
C VAL A 256 -26.48 6.96 17.54
N VAL A 257 -26.46 7.83 16.55
CA VAL A 257 -26.41 9.29 16.72
C VAL A 257 -27.78 9.86 16.43
N THR A 258 -28.43 10.43 17.45
CA THR A 258 -29.73 11.11 17.29
C THR A 258 -29.49 12.58 16.99
N LEU A 259 -30.04 13.06 15.88
CA LEU A 259 -30.01 14.46 15.48
C LEU A 259 -31.35 15.14 15.80
N THR A 260 -31.31 16.40 16.20
CA THR A 260 -32.46 17.29 16.19
C THR A 260 -32.90 17.59 14.76
N GLU A 261 -34.11 18.15 14.58
CA GLU A 261 -34.61 18.52 13.25
C GLU A 261 -33.69 19.54 12.55
N GLU A 262 -33.15 20.51 13.31
CA GLU A 262 -32.19 21.48 12.79
C GLU A 262 -30.86 20.82 12.37
N GLU A 263 -30.32 19.93 13.20
CA GLU A 263 -29.09 19.19 12.88
C GLU A 263 -29.27 18.25 11.68
N ALA A 264 -30.44 17.62 11.54
CA ALA A 264 -30.74 16.78 10.38
C ALA A 264 -30.78 17.61 9.08
N LEU A 265 -31.39 18.80 9.10
CA LEU A 265 -31.38 19.72 7.96
C LEU A 265 -29.96 20.18 7.60
N LEU A 266 -29.12 20.46 8.61
CA LEU A 266 -27.71 20.81 8.39
C LEU A 266 -26.91 19.63 7.83
N PHE A 267 -27.14 18.42 8.35
CA PHE A 267 -26.52 17.19 7.86
C PHE A 267 -26.89 16.94 6.39
N ASP A 268 -28.17 17.04 6.03
CA ASP A 268 -28.62 16.84 4.64
C ASP A 268 -28.08 17.91 3.68
N ALA A 269 -27.85 19.14 4.16
CA ALA A 269 -27.23 20.19 3.37
C ALA A 269 -25.71 20.00 3.19
N ALA A 270 -25.03 19.36 4.15
CA ALA A 270 -23.58 19.21 4.17
C ALA A 270 -23.07 17.86 3.63
N ARG A 271 -23.90 16.81 3.67
CA ARG A 271 -23.52 15.46 3.22
C ARG A 271 -23.08 15.47 1.75
N GLN A 272 -22.01 14.73 1.46
CA GLN A 272 -21.57 14.55 0.07
C GLN A 272 -22.44 13.49 -0.63
N PRO A 273 -22.77 13.66 -1.93
CA PRO A 273 -23.51 12.66 -2.70
C PRO A 273 -22.79 11.30 -2.81
N LEU A 274 -21.49 11.27 -2.51
CA LEU A 274 -20.63 10.08 -2.58
C LEU A 274 -21.18 8.88 -1.81
N TYR A 275 -21.86 9.12 -0.69
CA TYR A 275 -22.30 8.07 0.22
C TYR A 275 -23.70 7.53 -0.09
N GLY A 276 -24.38 8.05 -1.12
CA GLY A 276 -25.72 7.57 -1.47
C GLY A 276 -26.68 7.68 -0.29
N ASN A 277 -27.18 6.54 0.20
CA ASN A 277 -28.07 6.45 1.37
C ASN A 277 -27.35 5.97 2.66
N ASP A 278 -26.02 5.91 2.66
CA ASP A 278 -25.21 5.54 3.83
C ASP A 278 -24.93 6.77 4.69
N ASP A 279 -25.90 7.09 5.55
CA ASP A 279 -25.83 8.26 6.45
C ASP A 279 -24.69 8.12 7.47
N GLY A 280 -24.38 6.89 7.89
CA GLY A 280 -23.26 6.61 8.81
C GLY A 280 -21.91 6.94 8.17
N ALA A 281 -21.70 6.53 6.92
CA ALA A 281 -20.49 6.88 6.18
C ALA A 281 -20.39 8.39 5.91
N ALA A 282 -21.50 9.05 5.56
CA ALA A 282 -21.52 10.50 5.39
C ALA A 282 -21.19 11.25 6.69
N LEU A 283 -21.78 10.85 7.81
CA LEU A 283 -21.50 11.46 9.11
C LEU A 283 -20.05 11.25 9.55
N ARG A 284 -19.54 10.02 9.40
CA ARG A 284 -18.13 9.68 9.68
C ARG A 284 -17.18 10.54 8.87
N ASP A 285 -17.46 10.69 7.58
CA ASP A 285 -16.65 11.52 6.69
C ASP A 285 -16.62 12.98 7.10
N MET A 286 -17.78 13.55 7.44
CA MET A 286 -17.89 14.93 7.93
C MET A 286 -17.12 15.12 9.23
N LEU A 287 -17.28 14.19 10.19
CA LEU A 287 -16.62 14.25 11.49
C LEU A 287 -15.10 14.21 11.36
N PHE A 288 -14.57 13.21 10.64
CA PHE A 288 -13.12 13.07 10.51
C PHE A 288 -12.51 14.11 9.58
N THR A 289 -13.23 14.59 8.56
CA THR A 289 -12.82 15.76 7.77
C THR A 289 -12.66 16.99 8.66
N TRP A 290 -13.67 17.30 9.49
CA TRP A 290 -13.60 18.43 10.43
C TRP A 290 -12.44 18.28 11.41
N TRP A 291 -12.26 17.07 11.97
CA TRP A 291 -11.19 16.79 12.92
C TRP A 291 -9.80 16.95 12.28
N GLU A 292 -9.59 16.38 11.09
CA GLU A 292 -8.35 16.49 10.32
C GLU A 292 -8.02 17.96 10.00
N GLU A 293 -8.99 18.71 9.47
CA GLU A 293 -8.80 20.13 9.11
C GLU A 293 -8.54 21.01 10.32
N ARG A 294 -9.20 20.74 11.45
CA ARG A 294 -9.10 21.56 12.66
C ARG A 294 -7.84 21.28 13.48
N TYR A 295 -7.42 20.01 13.58
CA TYR A 295 -6.40 19.60 14.54
C TYR A 295 -5.10 19.13 13.92
N LEU A 296 -5.10 18.61 12.69
CA LEU A 296 -3.90 18.03 12.06
C LEU A 296 -3.21 18.99 11.10
N GLY A 297 -3.94 19.99 10.58
CA GLY A 297 -3.47 20.81 9.46
C GLY A 297 -3.45 19.95 8.19
N ALA A 298 -4.41 20.19 7.30
CA ALA A 298 -4.74 19.35 6.14
C ALA A 298 -3.58 18.98 5.17
N SER A 299 -2.37 19.53 5.37
CA SER A 299 -1.25 19.45 4.44
C SER A 299 -0.07 18.58 4.88
N ALA A 300 -0.08 17.90 6.04
CA ALA A 300 1.15 17.23 6.52
C ALA A 300 1.01 15.79 7.03
N GLY A 301 -0.19 15.29 7.35
CA GLY A 301 -0.34 13.95 7.95
C GLY A 301 0.53 13.74 9.21
N ALA A 302 0.97 14.84 9.82
CA ALA A 302 1.84 14.92 10.98
C ALA A 302 1.22 15.96 11.91
N PRO A 303 1.24 15.72 13.23
CA PRO A 303 0.65 16.64 14.18
C PRO A 303 1.39 17.97 14.10
N ALA A 304 0.68 19.06 14.37
CA ALA A 304 1.35 20.27 14.78
C ALA A 304 2.08 19.97 16.10
N ILE A 305 3.38 19.69 16.04
CA ILE A 305 4.21 19.58 17.25
C ILE A 305 4.34 21.01 17.80
N THR A 306 3.32 21.48 18.51
CA THR A 306 3.41 22.67 19.35
C THR A 306 4.33 22.33 20.50
N ARG A 307 5.48 23.02 20.56
CA ARG A 307 6.32 23.08 21.76
C ARG A 307 5.58 23.77 22.90
#